data_AF-A0A7S3SU04-F1
#
_entry.id   AF-A0A7S3SU04-F1
#
_cell.length_a   1.000
_cell.length_b   1.000
_cell.length_c   1.000
_cell.angle_alpha   90.00
_cell.angle_beta   90.00
_cell.angle_gamma   90.00
#
_symmetry.space_group_name_H-M   'P 1'
#
loop_
_entity.id
_entity.type
_entity.pdbx_description
1 polymer ?
#
loop_
_entity_poly.entity_id
_entity_poly.type
_entity_poly.pdbx_seq_one_letter_code
_entity_poly.pdbx_strand_id
1 'polypeptide(L)'
;PKVILALGAKLIKLELFTASHNQYLWVQSVEGVTEIKPGPFALYKDTSIHKELKVLPATNLTENEVLVVYRAEDGAEKGEKGEKGERKIARHIIRGPCLHVPRNATEWAHEFSWHGSVSTDPEGNARKIKGAT
;
A
#
# COMPACT_ATOMS: atom_id res chain seq x y z
N PRO A 1 30.02 -21.40 0.44
CA PRO A 1 31.36 -21.42 1.08
C PRO A 1 31.57 -22.70 1.89
N LYS A 2 32.78 -23.29 1.84
CA LYS A 2 33.05 -24.60 2.45
C LYS A 2 33.44 -24.52 3.93
N VAL A 3 33.99 -23.39 4.42
CA VAL A 3 34.27 -23.14 5.85
C VAL A 3 34.20 -21.63 6.15
N ILE A 4 33.63 -21.25 7.30
CA ILE A 4 33.65 -19.89 7.86
C ILE A 4 34.11 -20.01 9.32
N LEU A 5 35.17 -19.28 9.71
CA LEU A 5 35.63 -19.20 11.09
C LEU A 5 35.09 -17.89 11.71
N ALA A 6 34.18 -18.00 12.67
CA ALA A 6 33.50 -16.85 13.30
C ALA A 6 33.55 -16.97 14.83
N LEU A 7 34.71 -16.70 15.42
CA LEU A 7 34.90 -16.80 16.88
C LEU A 7 34.20 -15.63 17.58
N GLY A 8 33.23 -15.90 18.46
CA GLY A 8 32.49 -14.88 19.21
C GLY A 8 31.39 -14.14 18.43
N ALA A 9 31.19 -14.47 17.14
CA ALA A 9 30.15 -13.86 16.31
C ALA A 9 28.97 -14.84 16.08
N LYS A 10 27.75 -14.30 16.08
CA LYS A 10 26.54 -15.05 15.72
C LYS A 10 26.24 -14.83 14.24
N LEU A 11 26.28 -15.89 13.46
CA LEU A 11 25.81 -15.86 12.07
C LEU A 11 24.28 -15.95 12.06
N ILE A 12 23.64 -15.02 11.36
CA ILE A 12 22.19 -15.01 11.18
C ILE A 12 21.91 -15.05 9.68
N LYS A 13 21.10 -16.02 9.26
CA LYS A 13 20.61 -16.06 7.88
C LYS A 13 19.55 -14.97 7.73
N LEU A 14 19.82 -14.01 6.84
CA LEU A 14 18.84 -12.99 6.49
C LEU A 14 17.86 -13.54 5.45
N GLU A 15 16.59 -13.24 5.64
CA GLU A 15 15.52 -13.60 4.70
C GLU A 15 15.49 -12.57 3.55
N LEU A 16 15.43 -13.06 2.32
CA LEU A 16 15.34 -12.22 1.12
C LEU A 16 13.88 -12.06 0.70
N PHE A 17 13.40 -10.83 0.61
CA PHE A 17 12.10 -10.49 0.05
C PHE A 17 12.32 -9.93 -1.35
N THR A 18 11.48 -10.32 -2.31
CA THR A 18 11.58 -9.88 -3.71
C THR A 18 10.20 -9.50 -4.22
N ALA A 19 10.06 -8.26 -4.67
CA ALA A 19 8.90 -7.77 -5.39
C ALA A 19 9.16 -7.86 -6.90
N SER A 20 8.25 -8.51 -7.62
CA SER A 20 8.24 -8.52 -9.10
C SER A 20 7.69 -7.20 -9.66
N HIS A 21 7.63 -7.06 -10.99
CA HIS A 21 7.17 -5.87 -11.70
C HIS A 21 5.72 -5.47 -11.35
N ASN A 22 4.87 -6.43 -10.99
CA ASN A 22 3.47 -6.22 -10.61
C ASN A 22 3.27 -6.13 -9.08
N GLN A 23 4.34 -5.92 -8.33
CA GLN A 23 4.35 -5.93 -6.86
C GLN A 23 5.19 -4.76 -6.33
N TYR A 24 5.06 -4.51 -5.04
CA TYR A 24 5.91 -3.59 -4.30
C TYR A 24 6.25 -4.17 -2.93
N LEU A 25 7.34 -3.71 -2.34
CA LEU A 25 7.65 -3.97 -0.93
C LEU A 25 7.05 -2.88 -0.07
N TRP A 26 6.37 -3.29 0.98
CA TRP A 26 6.00 -2.47 2.12
C TRP A 26 7.01 -2.73 3.23
N VAL A 27 7.81 -1.72 3.57
CA VAL A 27 8.96 -1.84 4.48
C VAL A 27 8.70 -0.96 5.70
N GLN A 28 8.49 -1.58 6.86
CA GLN A 28 8.36 -0.87 8.12
C GLN A 28 9.67 -0.96 8.90
N SER A 29 10.23 0.21 9.19
CA SER A 29 11.42 0.35 10.03
C SER A 29 11.09 0.19 11.51
N VAL A 30 12.09 -0.12 12.33
CA VAL A 30 11.95 -0.17 13.79
C VAL A 30 11.55 1.19 14.39
N GLU A 31 11.90 2.28 13.72
CA GLU A 31 11.51 3.66 14.06
C GLU A 31 10.03 3.97 13.75
N GLY A 32 9.31 3.05 13.11
CA GLY A 32 7.90 3.21 12.76
C GLY A 32 7.63 3.85 11.40
N VAL A 33 8.66 4.42 10.75
CA VAL A 33 8.58 4.90 9.37
C VAL A 33 8.29 3.73 8.44
N THR A 34 7.39 3.96 7.49
CA THR A 34 7.00 2.94 6.51
C THR A 34 7.24 3.45 5.10
N GLU A 35 8.01 2.69 4.34
CA GLU A 35 8.38 3.01 2.96
C GLU A 35 7.76 2.01 1.98
N ILE A 36 7.39 2.52 0.80
CA ILE A 36 6.92 1.71 -0.32
C ILE A 36 8.03 1.66 -1.38
N LYS A 37 8.47 0.45 -1.76
CA LYS A 37 9.46 0.25 -2.83
C LYS A 37 8.81 -0.47 -4.02
N PRO A 38 8.60 0.19 -5.17
CA PRO A 38 8.04 -0.48 -6.35
C PRO A 38 9.01 -1.53 -6.88
N GLY A 39 8.47 -2.63 -7.41
CA GLY A 39 9.28 -3.65 -8.07
C GLY A 39 9.76 -3.23 -9.46
N PRO A 40 10.74 -3.94 -10.05
CA PRO A 40 11.46 -5.08 -9.48
C PRO A 40 12.44 -4.64 -8.38
N PHE A 41 12.33 -5.22 -7.19
CA PHE A 41 13.15 -4.81 -6.05
C PHE A 41 13.36 -5.98 -5.07
N ALA A 42 14.57 -6.13 -4.56
CA ALA A 42 14.93 -7.18 -3.62
C ALA A 42 15.59 -6.59 -2.37
N LEU A 43 15.18 -7.04 -1.19
CA LEU A 43 15.66 -6.54 0.10
C LEU A 43 15.83 -7.67 1.10
N TYR A 44 16.99 -7.73 1.75
CA TYR A 44 17.20 -8.60 2.89
C TYR A 44 16.59 -7.98 4.15
N LYS A 45 15.79 -8.76 4.89
CA LYS A 45 15.24 -8.35 6.18
C LYS A 45 16.34 -8.35 7.24
N ASP A 46 16.96 -7.19 7.42
CA ASP A 46 17.79 -6.92 8.59
C ASP A 46 16.91 -6.57 9.81
N THR A 47 16.96 -7.40 10.85
CA THR A 47 16.17 -7.24 12.08
C THR A 47 16.61 -6.06 12.95
N SER A 48 17.79 -5.48 12.71
CA SER A 48 18.26 -4.30 13.46
C SER A 48 17.57 -3.01 13.01
N ILE A 49 17.18 -2.94 11.74
CA ILE A 49 16.58 -1.74 11.12
C ILE A 49 15.14 -1.96 10.69
N HIS A 50 14.77 -3.18 10.30
CA HIS A 50 13.45 -3.50 9.80
C HIS A 50 12.64 -4.25 10.85
N LYS A 51 11.45 -3.72 11.11
CA LYS A 51 10.44 -4.40 11.92
C LYS A 51 9.70 -5.43 11.08
N GLU A 52 9.22 -5.02 9.92
CA GLU A 52 8.35 -5.85 9.08
C GLU A 52 8.53 -5.53 7.59
N LEU A 53 8.59 -6.58 6.76
CA LEU A 53 8.59 -6.48 5.30
C LEU A 53 7.41 -7.28 4.77
N LYS A 54 6.70 -6.75 3.77
CA LYS A 54 5.63 -7.44 3.05
C LYS A 54 5.79 -7.23 1.56
N VAL A 55 5.53 -8.27 0.77
CA VAL A 55 5.40 -8.17 -0.69
C VAL A 55 3.91 -8.07 -1.00
N LEU A 56 3.48 -6.97 -1.61
CA LEU A 56 2.07 -6.70 -1.91
C LEU A 56 1.87 -6.50 -3.42
N PRO A 57 0.73 -6.93 -3.97
CA PRO A 57 0.41 -6.70 -5.38
C PRO A 57 0.10 -5.23 -5.64
N ALA A 58 0.57 -4.72 -6.78
CA ALA A 58 0.16 -3.43 -7.31
C ALA A 58 -1.20 -3.55 -8.02
N THR A 59 -1.98 -2.47 -8.03
CA THR A 59 -3.33 -2.49 -8.62
C THR A 59 -3.23 -2.25 -10.12
N ASN A 60 -3.56 -3.26 -10.93
CA ASN A 60 -3.65 -3.10 -12.38
C ASN A 60 -4.98 -2.42 -12.75
N LEU A 61 -4.91 -1.27 -13.40
CA LEU A 61 -6.06 -0.55 -13.94
C LEU A 61 -6.03 -0.65 -15.46
N THR A 62 -7.11 -1.15 -16.04
CA THR A 62 -7.36 -1.19 -17.48
C THR A 62 -7.88 0.16 -18.00
N GLU A 63 -8.06 0.28 -19.31
CA GLU A 63 -8.41 1.55 -19.99
C GLU A 63 -9.68 2.24 -19.44
N ASN A 64 -10.66 1.46 -18.96
CA ASN A 64 -11.93 1.97 -18.45
C ASN A 64 -12.03 1.93 -16.91
N GLU A 65 -10.94 1.64 -16.23
CA GLU A 65 -10.91 1.57 -14.77
C GLU A 65 -10.33 2.83 -14.15
N VAL A 66 -10.88 3.19 -12.99
CA VAL A 66 -10.49 4.35 -12.22
C VAL A 66 -10.40 3.94 -10.75
N LEU A 67 -9.27 4.23 -10.12
CA LEU A 67 -9.07 4.03 -8.69
C LEU A 67 -9.17 5.37 -7.95
N VAL A 68 -10.02 5.43 -6.94
CA VAL A 68 -10.07 6.57 -6.02
C VAL A 68 -9.24 6.22 -4.80
N VAL A 69 -8.26 7.06 -4.48
CA VAL A 69 -7.41 6.88 -3.30
C VAL A 69 -7.42 8.13 -2.43
N TYR A 70 -7.15 7.94 -1.15
CA TYR A 70 -6.95 9.00 -0.18
C TYR A 70 -5.57 8.84 0.42
N ARG A 71 -4.85 9.93 0.64
CA ARG A 71 -3.54 9.93 1.32
C ARG A 71 -3.27 11.25 2.01
N ALA A 72 -2.36 11.23 2.96
CA ALA A 72 -1.84 12.45 3.56
C ALA A 72 -1.06 13.27 2.50
N GLU A 73 -1.21 14.59 2.54
CA GLU A 73 -0.36 15.48 1.74
C GLU A 73 1.08 15.48 2.26
N ASP A 74 2.03 15.52 1.33
CA ASP A 74 3.46 15.55 1.64
C ASP A 74 3.77 16.87 2.39
N GLY A 75 4.17 16.77 3.66
CA GLY A 75 4.48 17.93 4.52
C GLY A 75 3.72 17.99 5.86
N ALA A 76 2.74 17.11 6.09
CA ALA A 76 2.01 17.06 7.36
C ALA A 76 2.77 16.36 8.52
N GLU A 77 4.04 16.00 8.33
CA GLU A 77 4.80 15.13 9.26
C GLU A 77 5.84 15.84 10.14
N LYS A 78 5.81 17.17 10.26
CA LYS A 78 6.67 17.88 11.23
C LYS A 78 5.86 18.71 12.22
N GLY A 79 5.02 18.03 13.00
CA GLY A 79 4.65 18.50 14.33
C GLY A 79 5.69 18.03 15.33
N GLU A 80 6.70 18.86 15.63
CA GLU A 80 7.55 18.63 16.80
C GLU A 80 6.68 18.73 18.07
N LYS A 81 6.79 17.73 18.95
CA LYS A 81 6.22 17.69 20.31
C LYS A 81 4.71 17.93 20.42
N GLY A 82 3.96 16.83 20.36
CA GLY A 82 2.76 16.64 21.20
C GLY A 82 1.46 17.33 20.78
N GLU A 83 1.47 18.20 19.77
CA GLU A 83 0.23 18.73 19.20
C GLU A 83 -0.25 17.84 18.05
N LYS A 84 -1.52 17.37 18.15
CA LYS A 84 -2.24 16.71 17.06
C LYS A 84 -2.50 17.73 15.95
N GLY A 85 -1.48 18.09 15.19
CA GLY A 85 -1.65 18.80 13.93
C GLY A 85 -2.59 18.00 13.04
N GLU A 86 -3.66 18.64 12.56
CA GLU A 86 -4.63 17.99 11.68
C GLU A 86 -3.93 17.54 10.40
N ARG A 87 -3.78 16.23 10.24
CA ARG A 87 -3.23 15.64 9.03
C ARG A 87 -4.21 15.84 7.89
N LYS A 88 -3.88 16.72 6.95
CA LYS A 88 -4.69 16.96 5.74
C LYS A 88 -4.65 15.73 4.84
N ILE A 89 -5.83 15.17 4.57
CA ILE A 89 -6.02 14.04 3.67
C ILE A 89 -6.56 14.55 2.34
N ALA A 90 -5.87 14.26 1.24
CA ALA A 90 -6.29 14.61 -0.10
C ALA A 90 -6.89 13.39 -0.82
N ARG A 91 -7.92 13.63 -1.65
CA ARG A 91 -8.51 12.63 -2.55
C ARG A 91 -7.83 12.71 -3.92
N HIS A 92 -7.39 11.57 -4.44
CA HIS A 92 -6.83 11.45 -5.79
C HIS A 92 -7.62 10.45 -6.63
N ILE A 93 -7.66 10.71 -7.93
CA ILE A 93 -8.32 9.87 -8.94
C ILE A 93 -7.22 9.39 -9.88
N ILE A 94 -7.00 8.08 -9.93
CA ILE A 94 -6.02 7.43 -10.80
C ILE A 94 -6.79 6.78 -11.95
N ARG A 95 -6.45 7.15 -13.19
CA ARG A 95 -7.08 6.60 -14.40
C ARG A 95 -6.16 5.54 -15.00
N GLY A 96 -6.73 4.45 -15.50
CA GLY A 96 -5.98 3.50 -16.33
C GLY A 96 -5.77 4.00 -17.77
N PRO A 97 -5.02 3.24 -18.60
CA PRO A 97 -4.35 2.00 -18.24
C PRO A 97 -3.04 2.26 -17.47
N CYS A 98 -2.91 1.71 -16.26
CA CYS A 98 -1.66 1.81 -15.50
C CYS A 98 -1.57 0.75 -14.40
N LEU A 99 -0.35 0.46 -13.96
CA LEU A 99 -0.08 -0.33 -12.77
C LEU A 99 0.15 0.64 -11.59
N HIS A 100 -0.84 0.74 -10.71
CA HIS A 100 -0.81 1.67 -9.58
C HIS A 100 -0.14 1.07 -8.36
N VAL A 101 0.90 1.75 -7.87
CA VAL A 101 1.56 1.49 -6.58
C VAL A 101 1.24 2.64 -5.63
N PRO A 102 0.84 2.38 -4.37
CA PRO A 102 0.60 3.44 -3.39
C PRO A 102 1.80 4.37 -3.24
N ARG A 103 1.60 5.69 -3.21
CA ARG A 103 2.74 6.63 -3.12
C ARG A 103 3.41 6.62 -1.76
N ASN A 104 2.64 6.41 -0.71
CA ASN A 104 3.13 6.36 0.66
C ASN A 104 2.28 5.37 1.49
N ALA A 105 2.73 5.07 2.69
CA ALA A 105 2.06 4.13 3.58
C ALA A 105 0.70 4.61 4.11
N THR A 106 0.38 5.90 3.97
CA THR A 106 -0.89 6.48 4.38
C THR A 106 -1.95 6.42 3.29
N GLU A 107 -1.64 5.89 2.11
CA GLU A 107 -2.58 5.82 1.00
C GLU A 107 -3.52 4.61 1.12
N TRP A 108 -4.83 4.83 0.99
CA TRP A 108 -5.83 3.76 0.93
C TRP A 108 -6.82 3.97 -0.23
N ALA A 109 -7.32 2.87 -0.78
CA ALA A 109 -8.33 2.87 -1.83
C ALA A 109 -9.74 3.08 -1.24
N HIS A 110 -10.58 3.81 -1.96
CA HIS A 110 -12.01 3.87 -1.66
C HIS A 110 -12.71 2.59 -2.12
N GLU A 111 -13.57 2.03 -1.28
CA GLU A 111 -14.40 0.89 -1.65
C GLU A 111 -15.82 1.36 -2.01
N PHE A 112 -16.28 0.98 -3.20
CA PHE A 112 -17.62 1.30 -3.69
C PHE A 112 -18.50 0.06 -3.59
N SER A 113 -19.62 0.15 -2.87
CA SER A 113 -20.67 -0.89 -2.86
C SER A 113 -21.98 -0.31 -3.41
N TRP A 114 -22.27 -0.66 -4.66
CA TRP A 114 -23.49 -0.28 -5.38
C TRP A 114 -24.10 -1.54 -5.98
N HIS A 115 -25.41 -1.61 -5.97
CA HIS A 115 -26.17 -2.70 -6.55
C HIS A 115 -27.25 -2.13 -7.46
N GLY A 116 -27.60 -2.89 -8.50
CA GLY A 116 -28.79 -2.59 -9.29
C GLY A 116 -30.04 -2.85 -8.45
N SER A 117 -31.03 -1.98 -8.56
CA SER A 117 -32.35 -2.25 -8.01
C SER A 117 -32.97 -3.46 -8.72
N VAL A 118 -33.35 -4.49 -7.96
CA VAL A 118 -34.17 -5.63 -8.44
C VAL A 118 -35.68 -5.30 -8.46
N SER A 119 -36.04 -4.01 -8.41
CA SER A 119 -37.43 -3.59 -8.43
C SER A 119 -38.10 -4.00 -9.74
N THR A 120 -39.24 -4.67 -9.65
CA THR A 120 -40.12 -4.96 -10.79
C THR A 120 -40.83 -3.72 -11.35
N ASP A 121 -40.62 -2.56 -10.74
CA ASP A 121 -41.17 -1.27 -11.18
C ASP A 121 -40.38 -0.76 -12.41
N PRO A 122 -41.04 -0.49 -13.56
CA PRO A 122 -40.37 -0.09 -14.80
C PRO A 122 -39.49 1.16 -14.66
N GLU A 123 -39.80 2.08 -13.74
CA GLU A 123 -38.99 3.28 -13.46
C GLU A 123 -37.81 3.03 -12.52
N GLY A 124 -37.83 1.92 -11.76
CA GLY A 124 -36.84 1.61 -10.72
C GLY A 124 -35.72 0.66 -11.15
N ASN A 125 -35.90 -0.09 -12.24
CA ASN A 125 -35.13 -1.29 -12.60
C ASN A 125 -33.66 -1.05 -13.02
N ALA A 126 -33.17 0.19 -12.92
CA ALA A 126 -31.76 0.56 -13.16
C ALA A 126 -31.19 1.51 -12.11
N ARG A 127 -31.93 1.81 -11.04
CA ARG A 127 -31.46 2.73 -10.01
C ARG A 127 -30.36 2.06 -9.20
N LYS A 128 -29.19 2.72 -9.13
CA LYS A 128 -28.12 2.28 -8.23
C LYS A 128 -28.49 2.67 -6.81
N ILE A 129 -28.56 1.67 -5.93
CA ILE A 129 -28.79 1.85 -4.50
C ILE A 129 -27.47 1.57 -3.75
N LYS A 130 -27.25 2.30 -2.66
CA LYS A 130 -26.00 2.25 -1.87
C LYS A 130 -26.15 1.19 -0.78
N GLY A 131 -25.16 0.30 -0.64
CA GLY A 131 -25.01 -0.58 0.52
C GLY A 131 -25.98 -1.77 0.62
N ALA A 132 -26.00 -2.66 -0.37
CA ALA A 132 -26.66 -3.95 -0.23
C ALA A 132 -25.74 -4.86 0.58
N THR A 133 -26.31 -5.40 1.65
CA THR A 133 -25.82 -6.56 2.40
C THR A 133 -26.19 -7.84 1.67
#